data_AF-A0A850GJP2-F1
#
_entry.id   AF-A0A850GJP2-F1
#
_cell.length_a   1.000
_cell.length_b   1.000
_cell.length_c   1.000
_cell.angle_alpha   90.00
_cell.angle_beta   90.00
_cell.angle_gamma   90.00
#
_symmetry.space_group_name_H-M   'P 1'
#
loop_
_entity.id
_entity.type
_entity.pdbx_description
1 polymer ?
#
loop_
_entity_poly.entity_id
_entity_poly.type
_entity_poly.pdbx_seq_one_letter_code
_entity_poly.pdbx_strand_id
1 'polypeptide(L)'
;MTSRLSRALLTLTAISTLLALPAQAQASNYPPDFDICSEYDYAYSGPFELILDPVRDHVTKLTVAYRGYLRDYYADEDINIYISLNGNDAFIGASAGSNGDAYILLNSGPRNCVWCPTGGSPSDADICDEIDVPGDSPDSSGIWHCDDPTDIENHLFYWAYDEFGNRNDWDIQVAAEANGYWDSNLGANYSAYFDADAVCY
;
A
#
# COMPACT_ATOMS: atom_id res chain seq x y z
N MET A 1 4.06 -69.09 -57.65
CA MET A 1 4.05 -67.65 -57.32
C MET A 1 2.89 -67.40 -56.36
N THR A 2 3.18 -67.32 -55.07
CA THR A 2 2.21 -66.94 -54.03
C THR A 2 2.97 -66.21 -52.93
N SER A 3 2.34 -65.13 -52.46
CA SER A 3 2.92 -63.94 -51.86
C SER A 3 3.29 -64.10 -50.38
N ARG A 4 4.36 -63.40 -49.96
CA ARG A 4 4.75 -63.16 -48.57
C ARG A 4 3.76 -62.20 -47.91
N LEU A 5 3.47 -62.36 -46.62
CA LEU A 5 3.01 -61.26 -45.76
C LEU A 5 3.50 -61.50 -44.32
N SER A 6 4.53 -60.73 -43.95
CA SER A 6 5.01 -60.54 -42.58
C SER A 6 3.93 -59.86 -41.73
N ARG A 7 3.71 -60.34 -40.50
CA ARG A 7 2.94 -59.61 -39.49
C ARG A 7 3.90 -58.92 -38.53
N ALA A 8 3.86 -57.60 -38.57
CA ALA A 8 4.60 -56.72 -37.68
C ALA A 8 3.93 -56.60 -36.31
N LEU A 9 4.78 -56.39 -35.30
CA LEU A 9 4.49 -56.08 -33.90
C LEU A 9 3.55 -54.87 -33.75
N LEU A 10 2.66 -54.91 -32.75
CA LEU A 10 2.02 -53.74 -32.16
C LEU A 10 2.34 -53.71 -30.65
N THR A 11 3.24 -52.83 -30.25
CA THR A 11 3.45 -52.40 -28.87
C THR A 11 2.53 -51.23 -28.57
N LEU A 12 1.62 -51.40 -27.59
CA LEU A 12 0.68 -50.39 -27.13
C LEU A 12 1.25 -49.71 -25.87
N THR A 13 1.78 -48.50 -26.00
CA THR A 13 2.11 -47.63 -24.86
C THR A 13 0.88 -46.83 -24.48
N ALA A 14 0.29 -47.12 -23.31
CA ALA A 14 -0.81 -46.34 -22.75
C ALA A 14 -0.26 -45.04 -22.15
N ILE A 15 -0.61 -43.90 -22.75
CA ILE A 15 -0.35 -42.56 -22.20
C ILE A 15 -1.53 -42.21 -21.30
N SER A 16 -1.35 -42.29 -19.98
CA SER A 16 -2.29 -41.76 -19.00
C SER A 16 -2.13 -40.25 -18.91
N THR A 17 -2.96 -39.51 -19.63
CA THR A 17 -3.13 -38.06 -19.45
C THR A 17 -3.85 -37.81 -18.12
N LEU A 18 -3.10 -37.38 -17.09
CA LEU A 18 -3.70 -36.72 -15.94
C LEU A 18 -4.31 -35.40 -16.41
N LEU A 19 -5.64 -35.33 -16.44
CA LEU A 19 -6.37 -34.07 -16.54
C LEU A 19 -6.18 -33.31 -15.23
N ALA A 20 -5.23 -32.38 -15.21
CA ALA A 20 -5.18 -31.34 -14.20
C ALA A 20 -6.43 -30.47 -14.38
N LEU A 21 -7.41 -30.64 -13.49
CA LEU A 21 -8.51 -29.69 -13.38
C LEU A 21 -7.89 -28.33 -13.01
N PRO A 22 -8.15 -27.24 -13.76
CA PRO A 22 -7.73 -25.93 -13.33
C PRO A 22 -8.43 -25.66 -11.99
N ALA A 23 -7.64 -25.44 -10.93
CA ALA A 23 -8.16 -24.79 -9.74
C ALA A 23 -8.80 -23.48 -10.24
N GLN A 24 -10.10 -23.33 -10.06
CA GLN A 24 -10.75 -22.05 -10.25
C GLN A 24 -10.10 -21.11 -9.24
N ALA A 25 -9.22 -20.23 -9.71
CA ALA A 25 -8.76 -19.11 -8.94
C ALA A 25 -10.01 -18.34 -8.51
N GLN A 26 -10.34 -18.39 -7.22
CA GLN A 26 -11.35 -17.48 -6.68
C GLN A 26 -10.68 -16.12 -6.65
N ALA A 27 -11.05 -15.24 -7.58
CA ALA A 27 -10.66 -13.85 -7.54
C ALA A 27 -11.20 -13.28 -6.23
N SER A 28 -10.33 -13.11 -5.23
CA SER A 28 -10.73 -12.50 -3.97
C SER A 28 -10.94 -11.01 -4.20
N ASN A 29 -12.18 -10.54 -4.02
CA ASN A 29 -12.57 -9.15 -4.23
C ASN A 29 -12.30 -8.30 -2.98
N TYR A 30 -11.03 -8.23 -2.56
CA TYR A 30 -10.61 -7.29 -1.52
C TYR A 30 -10.36 -5.91 -2.14
N PRO A 31 -10.59 -4.82 -1.38
CA PRO A 31 -10.28 -3.49 -1.86
C PRO A 31 -8.76 -3.34 -2.12
N PRO A 32 -8.36 -2.40 -2.99
CA PRO A 32 -6.95 -2.09 -3.22
C PRO A 32 -6.20 -1.65 -1.95
N ASP A 33 -6.89 -1.02 -1.00
CA ASP A 33 -6.33 -0.56 0.28
C ASP A 33 -6.39 -1.60 1.42
N PHE A 34 -6.64 -2.86 1.07
CA PHE A 34 -6.73 -3.95 2.03
C PHE A 34 -5.38 -4.25 2.69
N ASP A 35 -5.35 -4.19 4.02
CA ASP A 35 -4.18 -4.56 4.80
C ASP A 35 -3.94 -6.07 4.67
N ILE A 36 -2.87 -6.43 3.97
CA ILE A 36 -2.51 -7.83 3.72
C ILE A 36 -1.71 -8.45 4.87
N CYS A 37 -1.21 -7.61 5.77
CA CYS A 37 -0.29 -8.00 6.81
C CYS A 37 -0.74 -7.51 8.17
N SER A 38 -0.46 -8.33 9.19
CA SER A 38 -0.63 -7.91 10.59
C SER A 38 0.69 -7.49 11.24
N GLU A 39 1.79 -7.55 10.48
CA GLU A 39 3.12 -7.17 10.92
C GLU A 39 3.44 -5.80 10.34
N TYR A 40 3.75 -4.86 11.23
CA TYR A 40 4.16 -3.50 10.92
C TYR A 40 5.66 -3.39 11.16
N ASP A 41 6.36 -2.64 10.31
CA ASP A 41 7.73 -2.24 10.64
C ASP A 41 7.72 -0.96 11.46
N TYR A 42 8.60 -0.90 12.46
CA TYR A 42 8.73 0.25 13.34
C TYR A 42 10.15 0.80 13.28
N ALA A 43 10.26 2.12 13.21
CA ALA A 43 11.51 2.84 13.44
C ALA A 43 11.30 3.94 14.47
N TYR A 44 12.29 4.14 15.34
CA TYR A 44 12.25 5.16 16.38
C TYR A 44 13.43 6.10 16.23
N SER A 45 13.18 7.41 16.29
CA SER A 45 14.24 8.41 16.21
C SER A 45 13.89 9.64 17.04
N GLY A 46 14.62 9.82 18.15
CA GLY A 46 14.31 10.85 19.13
C GLY A 46 12.86 10.73 19.64
N PRO A 47 12.04 11.78 19.53
CA PRO A 47 10.63 11.78 19.93
C PRO A 47 9.68 11.18 18.90
N PHE A 48 10.18 10.65 17.78
CA PHE A 48 9.38 10.11 16.69
C PHE A 48 9.30 8.59 16.72
N GLU A 49 8.10 8.09 16.43
CA GLU A 49 7.78 6.71 16.09
C GLU A 49 7.26 6.70 14.66
N LEU A 50 7.94 5.95 13.79
CA LEU A 50 7.54 5.76 12.39
C LEU A 50 7.02 4.35 12.25
N ILE A 51 5.83 4.21 11.69
CA ILE A 51 5.14 2.94 11.53
C ILE A 51 4.87 2.74 10.06
N LEU A 52 5.41 1.66 9.52
CA LEU A 52 5.25 1.28 8.13
C LEU A 52 4.28 0.10 8.06
N ASP A 53 3.18 0.31 7.38
CA ASP A 53 2.10 -0.66 7.23
C ASP A 53 1.98 -1.08 5.77
N PRO A 54 2.47 -2.29 5.41
CA PRO A 54 2.37 -2.81 4.06
C PRO A 54 0.94 -3.19 3.70
N VAL A 55 0.45 -2.56 2.63
CA VAL A 55 -0.88 -2.76 2.05
C VAL A 55 -0.73 -3.61 0.79
N ARG A 56 -1.84 -4.15 0.29
CA ARG A 56 -1.87 -4.96 -0.92
C ARG A 56 -1.21 -4.24 -2.12
N ASP A 57 -0.68 -5.03 -3.06
CA ASP A 57 -0.24 -4.57 -4.38
C ASP A 57 0.83 -3.46 -4.34
N HIS A 58 1.81 -3.61 -3.43
CA HIS A 58 2.94 -2.70 -3.27
C HIS A 58 2.57 -1.28 -2.80
N VAL A 59 1.40 -1.13 -2.19
CA VAL A 59 0.99 0.09 -1.49
C VAL A 59 1.49 0.04 -0.05
N THR A 60 1.83 1.18 0.53
CA THR A 60 2.23 1.27 1.92
C THR A 60 1.64 2.50 2.58
N LYS A 61 1.23 2.36 3.85
CA LYS A 61 0.88 3.48 4.72
C LYS A 61 2.07 3.78 5.63
N LEU A 62 2.47 5.04 5.71
CA LEU A 62 3.49 5.52 6.64
C LEU A 62 2.84 6.45 7.65
N THR A 63 2.85 6.03 8.92
CA THR A 63 2.48 6.90 10.04
C THR A 63 3.74 7.47 10.65
N VAL A 64 3.80 8.79 10.82
CA VAL A 64 4.83 9.46 11.61
C VAL A 64 4.18 10.07 12.83
N ALA A 65 4.43 9.47 13.99
CA ALA A 65 3.91 9.89 15.28
C ALA A 65 4.97 10.63 16.09
N TYR A 66 4.60 11.75 16.68
CA TYR A 66 5.45 12.63 17.46
C TYR A 66 4.96 12.70 18.91
N ARG A 67 5.88 12.46 19.86
CA ARG A 67 5.63 12.52 21.31
C ARG A 67 6.63 13.43 22.03
N GLY A 68 7.19 14.41 21.34
CA GLY A 68 8.22 15.29 21.88
C GLY A 68 7.67 16.45 22.70
N TYR A 69 8.58 17.30 23.16
CA TYR A 69 8.28 18.32 24.18
C TYR A 69 7.37 19.45 23.67
N LEU A 70 7.25 19.67 22.35
CA LEU A 70 6.38 20.73 21.83
C LEU A 70 4.91 20.51 22.23
N ARG A 71 4.51 19.25 22.45
CA ARG A 71 3.16 18.86 22.89
C ARG A 71 2.83 19.29 24.31
N ASP A 72 3.83 19.61 25.13
CA ASP A 72 3.60 20.18 26.46
C ASP A 72 3.15 21.66 26.39
N TYR A 73 3.33 22.30 25.22
CA TYR A 73 3.12 23.73 25.02
C TYR A 73 2.09 24.07 23.95
N TYR A 74 1.85 23.17 23.00
CA TYR A 74 1.00 23.38 21.83
C TYR A 74 0.00 22.24 21.67
N ALA A 75 -1.19 22.54 21.11
CA ALA A 75 -2.14 21.51 20.73
C ALA A 75 -1.59 20.67 19.57
N ASP A 76 -2.07 19.43 19.42
CA ASP A 76 -1.57 18.53 18.37
C ASP A 76 -1.83 19.11 16.96
N GLU A 77 -2.95 19.81 16.75
CA GLU A 77 -3.24 20.51 15.49
C GLU A 77 -2.39 21.77 15.21
N ASP A 78 -1.65 22.28 16.20
CA ASP A 78 -0.71 23.40 16.04
C ASP A 78 0.70 22.94 15.67
N ILE A 79 0.93 21.61 15.64
CA ILE A 79 2.22 21.01 15.33
C ILE A 79 2.27 20.64 13.85
N ASN A 80 3.34 21.04 13.18
CA ASN A 80 3.68 20.57 11.85
C ASN A 80 4.81 19.54 11.93
N ILE A 81 4.70 18.49 11.13
CA ILE A 81 5.75 17.50 10.96
C ILE A 81 6.45 17.78 9.62
N TYR A 82 7.74 18.09 9.71
CA TYR A 82 8.65 17.98 8.58
C TYR A 82 8.97 16.52 8.34
N ILE A 83 8.87 16.08 7.09
CA ILE A 83 9.30 14.76 6.66
C ILE A 83 10.07 14.88 5.35
N SER A 84 11.20 14.19 5.25
CA SER A 84 11.83 13.87 3.97
C SER A 84 11.93 12.36 3.81
N LEU A 85 11.51 11.85 2.65
CA LEU A 85 11.61 10.46 2.25
C LEU A 85 12.44 10.39 0.95
N ASN A 86 13.59 9.71 1.00
CA ASN A 86 14.49 9.55 -0.14
C ASN A 86 14.83 10.88 -0.85
N GLY A 87 14.92 11.96 -0.07
CA GLY A 87 15.28 13.30 -0.55
C GLY A 87 14.13 14.16 -1.09
N ASN A 88 12.89 13.66 -1.13
CA ASN A 88 11.69 14.49 -1.33
C ASN A 88 11.14 14.89 0.03
N ASP A 89 10.68 16.13 0.19
CA ASP A 89 10.28 16.64 1.50
C ASP A 89 8.95 17.37 1.49
N ALA A 90 8.30 17.37 2.65
CA ALA A 90 7.04 18.05 2.88
C ALA A 90 6.94 18.52 4.33
N PHE A 91 6.06 19.49 4.53
CA PHE A 91 5.73 20.03 5.83
C PHE A 91 4.23 19.97 6.01
N ILE A 92 3.78 19.15 6.96
CA ILE A 92 2.39 18.69 7.02
C ILE A 92 1.86 18.93 8.43
N GLY A 93 0.68 19.54 8.53
CA GLY A 93 0.00 19.71 9.81
C GLY A 93 -0.37 18.36 10.42
N ALA A 94 -0.06 18.18 11.70
CA ALA A 94 -0.37 16.97 12.42
C ALA A 94 -1.85 16.92 12.82
N SER A 95 -2.34 15.70 13.03
CA SER A 95 -3.63 15.42 13.65
C SER A 95 -3.42 14.87 15.06
N ALA A 96 -4.43 15.05 15.92
CA ALA A 96 -4.44 14.45 17.25
C ALA A 96 -4.66 12.94 17.16
N GLY A 97 -3.68 12.18 17.63
CA GLY A 97 -3.67 10.72 17.67
C GLY A 97 -4.51 10.16 18.81
N SER A 98 -5.04 8.95 18.61
CA SER A 98 -5.84 8.26 19.62
C SER A 98 -5.03 7.82 20.85
N ASN A 99 -3.70 7.79 20.75
CA ASN A 99 -2.80 7.32 21.80
C ASN A 99 -1.96 8.46 22.40
N GLY A 100 -2.46 9.70 22.29
CA GLY A 100 -1.79 10.87 22.85
C GLY A 100 -0.47 11.13 22.11
N ASP A 101 -0.54 11.24 20.80
CA ASP A 101 0.55 11.53 19.88
C ASP A 101 0.05 12.54 18.83
N ALA A 102 0.90 13.44 18.35
CA ALA A 102 0.60 14.24 17.16
C ALA A 102 1.12 13.47 15.96
N TYR A 103 0.30 13.20 14.94
CA TYR A 103 0.71 12.32 13.86
C TYR A 103 0.32 12.83 12.47
N ILE A 104 1.04 12.36 11.46
CA ILE A 104 0.63 12.40 10.06
C ILE A 104 0.50 10.96 9.55
N LEU A 105 -0.46 10.75 8.65
CA LEU A 105 -0.65 9.50 7.93
C LEU A 105 -0.50 9.78 6.44
N LEU A 106 0.41 9.05 5.79
CA LEU A 106 0.71 9.14 4.37
C LEU A 106 0.40 7.80 3.73
N ASN A 107 -0.27 7.79 2.58
CA ASN A 107 -0.56 6.59 1.81
C ASN A 107 0.06 6.70 0.42
N SER A 108 0.82 5.68 0.00
CA SER A 108 1.43 5.65 -1.33
C SER A 108 0.50 5.18 -2.44
N GLY A 109 -0.73 4.79 -2.10
CA GLY A 109 -1.70 4.24 -3.04
C GLY A 109 -3.13 4.66 -2.69
N PRO A 110 -4.13 4.03 -3.32
CA PRO A 110 -5.53 4.39 -3.15
C PRO A 110 -6.00 4.23 -1.69
N ARG A 111 -7.04 4.98 -1.32
CA ARG A 111 -7.69 4.92 0.01
C ARG A 111 -9.19 5.12 -0.09
N ASN A 112 -9.89 4.89 1.02
CA ASN A 112 -11.34 5.12 1.15
C ASN A 112 -12.14 4.37 0.07
N CYS A 113 -11.69 3.15 -0.24
CA CYS A 113 -12.24 2.39 -1.37
C CYS A 113 -13.68 1.93 -1.11
N VAL A 114 -14.59 2.24 -2.04
CA VAL A 114 -15.99 1.83 -2.07
C VAL A 114 -16.23 0.86 -3.22
N TRP A 115 -16.97 -0.21 -2.99
CA TRP A 115 -17.33 -1.19 -4.02
C TRP A 115 -18.57 -0.75 -4.78
N CYS A 116 -18.44 -0.52 -6.09
CA CYS A 116 -19.53 -0.17 -6.98
C CYS A 116 -19.92 -1.39 -7.86
N PRO A 117 -21.03 -2.08 -7.56
CA PRO A 117 -21.42 -3.30 -8.27
C PRO A 117 -22.01 -3.03 -9.66
N THR A 118 -21.81 -3.99 -10.56
CA THR A 118 -22.41 -3.98 -11.89
C THR A 118 -23.94 -4.02 -11.80
N GLY A 119 -24.63 -3.00 -12.35
CA GLY A 119 -26.10 -2.93 -12.40
C GLY A 119 -26.77 -2.03 -11.35
N GLY A 120 -26.01 -1.39 -10.44
CA GLY A 120 -26.53 -0.57 -9.34
C GLY A 120 -27.36 -1.38 -8.32
N SER A 121 -27.40 -1.15 -7.02
CA SER A 121 -26.88 -0.15 -6.07
C SER A 121 -26.77 -0.84 -4.69
N PRO A 122 -25.77 -0.52 -3.85
CA PRO A 122 -25.92 -0.63 -2.39
C PRO A 122 -25.46 0.66 -1.67
N SER A 123 -26.12 1.01 -0.56
CA SER A 123 -25.86 2.05 0.48
C SER A 123 -25.27 3.43 0.14
N ASP A 124 -24.38 3.57 -0.85
CA ASP A 124 -23.53 4.73 -1.15
C ASP A 124 -23.72 5.17 -2.62
N ALA A 125 -24.98 5.20 -3.07
CA ALA A 125 -25.38 5.48 -4.45
C ALA A 125 -24.70 6.73 -5.04
N ASP A 126 -24.56 7.81 -4.25
CA ASP A 126 -23.99 9.08 -4.73
C ASP A 126 -22.54 8.96 -5.25
N ILE A 127 -21.72 8.08 -4.67
CA ILE A 127 -20.31 7.88 -5.11
C ILE A 127 -20.24 6.98 -6.36
N CYS A 128 -21.18 6.05 -6.51
CA CYS A 128 -21.20 5.09 -7.62
C CYS A 128 -22.04 5.56 -8.82
N ASP A 129 -22.85 6.61 -8.68
CA ASP A 129 -23.80 7.09 -9.70
C ASP A 129 -23.13 7.70 -10.94
N GLU A 130 -21.90 8.22 -10.81
CA GLU A 130 -21.12 8.78 -11.92
C GLU A 130 -20.14 7.78 -12.56
N ILE A 131 -20.14 6.52 -12.08
CA ILE A 131 -19.19 5.52 -12.52
C ILE A 131 -19.81 4.65 -13.61
N ASP A 132 -19.36 4.87 -14.85
CA ASP A 132 -19.60 3.94 -15.95
C ASP A 132 -18.80 2.66 -15.71
N VAL A 133 -19.36 1.72 -14.94
CA VAL A 133 -18.83 0.36 -14.83
C VAL A 133 -18.97 -0.27 -16.21
N PRO A 134 -17.87 -0.65 -16.91
CA PRO A 134 -17.97 -1.24 -18.24
C PRO A 134 -18.79 -2.53 -18.16
N GLY A 135 -20.04 -2.48 -18.61
CA GLY A 135 -21.00 -3.60 -18.55
C GLY A 135 -20.65 -4.78 -19.45
N ASP A 136 -19.49 -4.75 -20.10
CA ASP A 136 -19.08 -5.69 -21.14
C ASP A 136 -18.20 -6.84 -20.64
N SER A 137 -17.87 -6.90 -19.34
CA SER A 137 -17.22 -8.06 -18.74
C SER A 137 -18.26 -8.95 -18.05
N PRO A 138 -18.65 -10.11 -18.65
CA PRO A 138 -19.62 -11.03 -18.05
C PRO A 138 -19.15 -11.65 -16.71
N ASP A 139 -17.89 -11.44 -16.33
CA ASP A 139 -17.28 -11.97 -15.11
C ASP A 139 -17.01 -10.88 -14.05
N SER A 140 -17.30 -9.60 -14.32
CA SER A 140 -17.06 -8.51 -13.37
C SER A 140 -18.31 -8.21 -12.53
N SER A 141 -18.24 -8.48 -11.23
CA SER A 141 -19.29 -8.17 -10.26
C SER A 141 -19.33 -6.68 -9.86
N GLY A 142 -18.37 -5.86 -10.31
CA GLY A 142 -18.25 -4.44 -9.97
C GLY A 142 -16.81 -3.92 -10.08
N ILE A 143 -16.58 -2.69 -9.63
CA ILE A 143 -15.25 -2.08 -9.50
C ILE A 143 -15.08 -1.38 -8.16
N TRP A 144 -13.84 -1.24 -7.70
CA TRP A 144 -13.50 -0.37 -6.57
C TRP A 144 -13.32 1.07 -7.05
N HIS A 145 -13.96 2.00 -6.35
CA HIS A 145 -13.72 3.43 -6.47
C HIS A 145 -12.99 3.92 -5.23
N CYS A 146 -11.85 4.57 -5.40
CA CYS A 146 -10.97 4.98 -4.31
C CYS A 146 -10.52 6.42 -4.54
N ASP A 147 -10.16 7.11 -3.46
CA ASP A 147 -9.45 8.37 -3.56
C ASP A 147 -8.00 8.11 -3.96
N ASP A 148 -7.47 8.92 -4.87
CA ASP A 148 -6.07 8.90 -5.26
C ASP A 148 -5.15 9.48 -4.15
N PRO A 149 -3.85 9.13 -4.15
CA PRO A 149 -2.86 9.84 -3.35
C PRO A 149 -2.87 11.34 -3.65
N THR A 150 -2.64 12.15 -2.62
CA THR A 150 -2.51 13.61 -2.75
C THR A 150 -1.23 13.98 -3.49
N ASP A 151 -1.13 15.22 -3.98
CA ASP A 151 0.10 15.74 -4.59
C ASP A 151 1.32 15.64 -3.66
N ILE A 152 1.11 15.82 -2.34
CA ILE A 152 2.17 15.69 -1.33
C ILE A 152 2.63 14.23 -1.22
N GLU A 153 1.70 13.28 -1.19
CA GLU A 153 2.04 11.85 -1.15
C GLU A 153 2.74 11.40 -2.43
N ASN A 154 2.22 11.80 -3.60
CA ASN A 154 2.87 11.54 -4.89
C ASN A 154 4.30 12.12 -4.95
N HIS A 155 4.51 13.30 -4.37
CA HIS A 155 5.84 13.90 -4.27
C HIS A 155 6.78 13.11 -3.35
N LEU A 156 6.33 12.82 -2.12
CA LEU A 156 7.14 12.10 -1.12
C LEU A 156 7.50 10.69 -1.59
N PHE A 157 6.53 9.95 -2.13
CA PHE A 157 6.73 8.56 -2.57
C PHE A 157 7.35 8.42 -3.96
N TYR A 158 7.70 9.52 -4.64
CA TYR A 158 8.21 9.48 -6.01
C TYR A 158 9.44 8.56 -6.19
N TRP A 159 10.34 8.51 -5.21
CA TRP A 159 11.52 7.64 -5.19
C TRP A 159 11.44 6.51 -4.15
N ALA A 160 10.24 6.24 -3.62
CA ALA A 160 10.03 5.21 -2.62
C ALA A 160 9.99 3.81 -3.22
N TYR A 161 9.72 3.68 -4.52
CA TYR A 161 9.62 2.41 -5.22
C TYR A 161 10.48 2.38 -6.49
N ASP A 162 10.87 1.20 -6.93
CA ASP A 162 11.55 0.98 -8.20
C ASP A 162 10.57 0.92 -9.40
N GLU A 163 11.09 0.73 -10.61
CA GLU A 163 10.28 0.64 -11.83
C GLU A 163 9.35 -0.58 -11.88
N PHE A 164 9.54 -1.56 -10.99
CA PHE A 164 8.75 -2.77 -10.86
C PHE A 164 7.77 -2.73 -9.68
N GLY A 165 7.75 -1.63 -8.92
CA GLY A 165 6.90 -1.46 -7.73
C GLY A 165 7.50 -2.06 -6.46
N ASN A 166 8.75 -2.53 -6.46
CA ASN A 166 9.39 -2.96 -5.21
C ASN A 166 9.79 -1.75 -4.39
N ARG A 167 9.67 -1.86 -3.06
CA ARG A 167 10.03 -0.79 -2.14
C ARG A 167 11.56 -0.64 -2.13
N ASN A 168 12.05 0.58 -2.37
CA ASN A 168 13.46 0.90 -2.18
C ASN A 168 13.81 0.90 -0.68
N ASP A 169 15.10 1.00 -0.36
CA ASP A 169 15.49 1.44 0.97
C ASP A 169 14.93 2.85 1.22
N TRP A 170 14.38 3.08 2.41
CA TRP A 170 13.77 4.36 2.78
C TRP A 170 14.64 5.07 3.81
N ASP A 171 15.32 6.12 3.36
CA ASP A 171 15.97 7.09 4.22
C ASP A 171 14.97 8.19 4.58
N ILE A 172 14.59 8.22 5.86
CA ILE A 172 13.59 9.17 6.36
C ILE A 172 14.24 10.18 7.30
N GLN A 173 13.97 11.46 7.09
CA GLN A 173 14.30 12.51 8.04
C GLN A 173 13.04 13.17 8.56
N VAL A 174 12.97 13.43 9.87
CA VAL A 174 11.82 14.04 10.51
C VAL A 174 12.21 15.11 11.52
N ALA A 175 11.36 16.12 11.65
CA ALA A 175 11.41 17.13 12.71
C ALA A 175 10.00 17.64 12.97
N ALA A 176 9.76 18.20 14.16
CA ALA A 176 8.49 18.81 14.51
C ALA A 176 8.69 20.30 14.71
N GLU A 177 7.67 21.05 14.38
CA GLU A 177 7.66 22.50 14.49
C GLU A 177 6.32 22.98 15.00
N ALA A 178 6.35 23.99 15.86
CA ALA A 178 5.16 24.73 16.24
C ALA A 178 5.54 26.20 16.48
N ASN A 179 4.91 27.11 15.76
CA ASN A 179 5.06 28.57 15.93
C ASN A 179 6.53 29.08 15.93
N GLY A 180 7.37 28.50 15.08
CA GLY A 180 8.79 28.81 14.90
C GLY A 180 9.73 28.03 15.83
N TYR A 181 9.21 27.22 16.76
CA TYR A 181 10.01 26.36 17.62
C TYR A 181 10.17 24.98 17.00
N TRP A 182 11.41 24.51 16.93
CA TRP A 182 11.76 23.24 16.29
C TRP A 182 12.21 22.21 17.33
N ASP A 183 11.60 21.03 17.29
CA ASP A 183 12.14 19.82 17.91
C ASP A 183 12.90 19.03 16.85
N SER A 184 14.21 19.14 16.91
CA SER A 184 15.17 18.55 15.97
C SER A 184 16.39 18.03 16.74
N ASN A 185 17.17 17.17 16.11
CA ASN A 185 18.41 16.61 16.65
C ASN A 185 19.56 17.63 16.61
N LEU A 186 19.59 18.56 17.58
CA LEU A 186 20.70 19.50 17.78
C LEU A 186 21.04 20.35 16.53
N GLY A 187 20.02 20.76 15.77
CA GLY A 187 20.16 21.54 14.54
C GLY A 187 20.23 20.70 13.26
N ALA A 188 20.10 19.38 13.36
CA ALA A 188 19.81 18.47 12.25
C ALA A 188 18.46 17.78 12.47
N ASN A 189 17.88 17.19 11.43
CA ASN A 189 16.66 16.39 11.57
C ASN A 189 16.97 15.04 12.25
N TYR A 190 15.95 14.45 12.88
CA TYR A 190 16.02 13.04 13.30
C TYR A 190 16.01 12.16 12.05
N SER A 191 16.66 11.00 12.12
CA SER A 191 16.75 10.08 10.98
C SER A 191 16.26 8.68 11.35
N ALA A 192 15.51 8.08 10.44
CA ALA A 192 14.99 6.73 10.53
C ALA A 192 15.22 6.03 9.19
N TYR A 193 15.27 4.72 9.23
CA TYR A 193 15.58 3.92 8.05
C TYR A 193 14.73 2.65 8.04
N PHE A 194 14.19 2.32 6.87
CA PHE A 194 13.55 1.02 6.61
C PHE A 194 14.26 0.36 5.43
N ASP A 195 14.67 -0.89 5.60
CA ASP A 195 15.25 -1.68 4.51
C ASP A 195 14.22 -1.95 3.41
N ALA A 196 14.70 -2.15 2.18
CA ALA A 196 13.91 -2.70 1.09
C ALA A 196 13.28 -4.05 1.49
N ASP A 197 12.08 -4.32 0.98
CA ASP A 197 11.38 -5.61 1.09
C ASP A 197 11.17 -6.17 2.51
N ALA A 198 10.34 -5.50 3.31
CA ALA A 198 9.51 -6.19 4.30
C ALA A 198 8.18 -6.61 3.64
N VAL A 199 8.26 -7.53 2.69
CA VAL A 199 7.04 -8.16 2.16
C VAL A 199 6.80 -9.43 2.95
N CYS A 200 5.62 -9.49 3.53
CA CYS A 200 5.14 -10.49 4.47
C CYS A 200 5.49 -11.91 4.05
N TYR A 201 6.22 -12.62 4.93
CA TYR A 201 6.72 -13.99 4.70
C TYR A 201 5.63 -15.06 4.78
#